data_AF-A0A7W4V9U9-F1
#
_entry.id   AF-A0A7W4V9U9-F1
#
_cell.length_a   1.000
_cell.length_b   1.000
_cell.length_c   1.000
_cell.angle_alpha   90.00
_cell.angle_beta   90.00
_cell.angle_gamma   90.00
#
_symmetry.space_group_name_H-M   'P 1'
#
loop_
_entity.id
_entity.type
_entity.pdbx_description
1 polymer ?
#
loop_
_entity_poly.entity_id
_entity_poly.type
_entity_poly.pdbx_seq_one_letter_code
_entity_poly.pdbx_strand_id
1 'polypeptide(L)'
;MRHDRSFAFPRRLAVLPLLAAAAAVSGCVAQYRVPAGAPSASVRLVTSTDENTSFTIVDPAGCPDPARPLVLAGMGRQLSAMGRERGLDMAGRSPEPAARTRERLVEAGRRIYVAVTSAAAPPLPEMRCAAGVSFVPVAGAQYEIRYQRDETASQCSARILRLQPLADGGARLAAEPTQQGFRALRKDYVCQTL
;
A
#
# COMPACT_ATOMS: atom_id res chain seq x y z
N MET A 1 -44.38 -73.31 -8.09
CA MET A 1 -45.04 -73.06 -9.38
C MET A 1 -44.66 -71.67 -9.86
N ARG A 2 -44.37 -71.54 -11.16
CA ARG A 2 -44.03 -70.30 -11.87
C ARG A 2 -45.15 -69.27 -11.83
N HIS A 3 -44.77 -67.99 -11.85
CA HIS A 3 -45.23 -66.89 -12.75
C HIS A 3 -44.68 -65.59 -12.14
N ASP A 4 -43.59 -65.01 -12.63
CA ASP A 4 -43.46 -64.25 -13.87
C ASP A 4 -44.48 -63.11 -13.99
N ARG A 5 -44.01 -61.86 -13.83
CA ARG A 5 -44.46 -60.67 -14.58
C ARG A 5 -43.66 -59.42 -14.17
N SER A 6 -42.75 -59.06 -15.07
CA SER A 6 -42.18 -57.72 -15.27
C SER A 6 -43.25 -56.63 -15.33
N PHE A 7 -42.98 -55.46 -14.73
CA PHE A 7 -43.44 -54.18 -15.26
C PHE A 7 -42.45 -53.04 -14.95
N ALA A 8 -41.88 -52.55 -16.06
CA ALA A 8 -41.38 -51.22 -16.40
C ALA A 8 -41.06 -50.16 -15.31
N PHE A 9 -39.82 -49.66 -15.43
CA PHE A 9 -39.31 -48.39 -14.90
C PHE A 9 -40.21 -47.17 -15.22
N PRO A 10 -40.09 -46.10 -14.41
CA PRO A 10 -39.44 -44.92 -14.96
C PRO A 10 -38.31 -44.38 -14.08
N ARG A 11 -37.24 -44.01 -14.79
CA ARG A 11 -36.06 -43.26 -14.34
C ARG A 11 -36.47 -42.04 -13.51
N ARG A 12 -36.18 -42.05 -12.21
CA ARG A 12 -36.09 -40.81 -11.43
C ARG A 12 -34.80 -40.10 -11.82
N LEU A 13 -34.95 -39.01 -12.55
CA LEU A 13 -33.90 -38.04 -12.85
C LEU A 13 -33.22 -37.61 -11.54
N ALA A 14 -31.91 -37.83 -11.50
CA ALA A 14 -31.03 -37.26 -10.51
C ALA A 14 -31.05 -35.73 -10.63
N VAL A 15 -31.40 -35.05 -9.54
CA VAL A 15 -31.15 -33.62 -9.38
C VAL A 15 -30.19 -33.48 -8.21
N LEU A 16 -28.90 -33.58 -8.50
CA LEU A 16 -27.84 -33.13 -7.61
C LEU A 16 -27.88 -31.59 -7.63
N PRO A 17 -28.07 -30.90 -6.49
CA PRO A 17 -27.86 -29.47 -6.46
C PRO A 17 -26.34 -29.25 -6.48
N LEU A 18 -25.81 -28.81 -7.62
CA LEU A 18 -24.50 -28.16 -7.67
C LEU A 18 -24.60 -26.90 -6.80
N LEU A 19 -24.07 -26.98 -5.58
CA LEU A 19 -23.74 -25.83 -4.76
C LEU A 19 -22.62 -25.06 -5.49
N ALA A 20 -23.01 -24.15 -6.37
CA ALA A 20 -22.11 -23.18 -6.96
C ALA A 20 -21.65 -22.24 -5.83
N ALA A 21 -20.45 -22.50 -5.30
CA ALA A 21 -19.73 -21.57 -4.46
C ALA A 21 -19.41 -20.32 -5.30
N ALA A 22 -20.28 -19.32 -5.23
CA ALA A 22 -20.01 -17.99 -5.74
C ALA A 22 -18.95 -17.36 -4.83
N ALA A 23 -17.67 -17.63 -5.12
CA ALA A 23 -16.57 -16.82 -4.65
C ALA A 23 -16.75 -15.43 -5.25
N ALA A 24 -17.41 -14.54 -4.51
CA ALA A 24 -17.44 -13.12 -4.81
C ALA A 24 -16.00 -12.65 -4.92
N VAL A 25 -15.55 -12.35 -6.13
CA VAL A 25 -14.23 -11.76 -6.40
C VAL A 25 -14.28 -10.32 -5.90
N SER A 26 -14.24 -10.13 -4.59
CA SER A 26 -13.85 -8.86 -4.01
C SER A 26 -12.42 -8.62 -4.48
N GLY A 27 -12.21 -7.63 -5.36
CA GLY A 27 -10.91 -7.34 -5.94
C GLY A 27 -9.85 -7.19 -4.84
N CYS A 28 -8.98 -8.19 -4.71
CA CYS A 28 -7.87 -8.16 -3.77
C CYS A 28 -6.86 -7.12 -4.26
N VAL A 29 -6.81 -5.97 -3.60
CA VAL A 29 -5.72 -5.00 -3.77
C VAL A 29 -4.41 -5.70 -3.38
N ALA A 30 -3.43 -5.74 -4.28
CA ALA A 30 -2.13 -6.35 -4.02
C ALA A 30 -1.39 -5.50 -2.96
N GLN A 31 -1.25 -6.05 -1.75
CA GLN A 31 -0.60 -5.38 -0.64
C GLN A 31 0.91 -5.66 -0.69
N TYR A 32 1.72 -4.65 -0.42
CA TYR A 32 3.14 -4.83 -0.19
C TYR A 32 3.36 -5.49 1.18
N ARG A 33 4.22 -6.50 1.21
CA ARG A 33 4.73 -7.11 2.44
C ARG A 33 6.22 -7.37 2.30
N VAL A 34 6.95 -7.17 3.37
CA VAL A 34 8.35 -7.58 3.43
C VAL A 34 8.41 -9.12 3.46
N PRO A 35 9.20 -9.77 2.60
CA PRO A 35 9.39 -11.21 2.64
C PRO A 35 9.85 -11.68 4.02
N ALA A 36 9.36 -12.83 4.48
CA ALA A 36 9.73 -13.36 5.78
C ALA A 36 11.25 -13.58 5.86
N GLY A 37 11.87 -13.08 6.94
CA GLY A 37 13.32 -13.20 7.16
C GLY A 37 14.18 -12.21 6.37
N ALA A 38 13.61 -11.39 5.48
CA ALA A 38 14.36 -10.33 4.82
C ALA A 38 14.73 -9.21 5.81
N PRO A 39 15.91 -8.58 5.67
CA PRO A 39 16.26 -7.41 6.46
C PRO A 39 15.24 -6.29 6.20
N SER A 40 14.76 -5.66 7.28
CA SER A 40 13.69 -4.66 7.21
C SER A 40 14.03 -3.38 7.94
N ALA A 41 13.39 -2.30 7.53
CA ALA A 41 13.32 -1.02 8.22
C ALA A 41 11.85 -0.67 8.52
N SER A 42 11.62 0.18 9.52
CA SER A 42 10.28 0.68 9.81
C SER A 42 10.08 2.06 9.18
N VAL A 43 8.94 2.27 8.55
CA VAL A 43 8.52 3.55 7.97
C VAL A 43 7.22 4.03 8.61
N ARG A 44 7.18 5.29 8.99
CA ARG A 44 5.97 6.02 9.33
C ARG A 44 5.58 6.87 8.13
N LEU A 45 4.46 6.52 7.52
CA LEU A 45 3.89 7.22 6.39
C LEU A 45 2.94 8.29 6.92
N VAL A 46 3.10 9.53 6.46
CA VAL A 46 2.39 10.70 6.97
C VAL A 46 1.85 11.51 5.79
N THR A 47 0.58 11.92 5.85
CA THR A 47 -0.05 12.81 4.87
C THR A 47 -0.64 14.05 5.54
N SER A 48 -0.64 15.21 4.87
CA SER A 48 -1.22 16.45 5.40
C SER A 48 -2.73 16.62 5.12
N THR A 49 -3.40 15.58 4.61
CA THR A 49 -4.80 15.66 4.16
C THR A 49 -5.63 14.47 4.68
N ASP A 50 -6.94 14.68 4.83
CA ASP A 50 -7.91 13.61 5.09
C ASP A 50 -8.45 12.94 3.82
N GLU A 51 -8.08 13.45 2.65
CA GLU A 51 -8.45 12.84 1.39
C GLU A 51 -7.73 11.51 1.18
N ASN A 52 -8.32 10.68 0.33
CA ASN A 52 -7.76 9.38 -0.01
C ASN A 52 -6.35 9.54 -0.57
N THR A 53 -5.38 9.08 0.21
CA THR A 53 -3.95 9.07 -0.12
C THR A 53 -3.47 7.62 -0.15
N SER A 54 -2.84 7.19 -1.22
CA SER A 54 -2.23 5.86 -1.35
C SER A 54 -0.72 5.96 -1.43
N PHE A 55 -0.04 5.09 -0.68
CA PHE A 55 1.40 4.88 -0.72
C PHE A 55 1.63 3.50 -1.34
N THR A 56 2.42 3.44 -2.40
CA THR A 56 2.70 2.20 -3.12
C THR A 56 4.20 1.99 -3.32
N ILE A 57 4.65 0.74 -3.20
CA ILE A 57 5.97 0.33 -3.64
C ILE A 57 5.92 0.02 -5.13
N VAL A 58 6.88 0.58 -5.86
CA VAL A 58 7.09 0.29 -7.27
C VAL A 58 8.45 -0.38 -7.46
N ASP A 59 8.47 -1.41 -8.30
CA ASP A 59 9.68 -2.12 -8.68
C ASP A 59 10.10 -1.63 -10.08
N PRO A 60 11.21 -0.90 -10.23
CA PRO A 60 11.67 -0.43 -11.54
C PRO A 60 12.31 -1.56 -12.37
N ALA A 61 12.86 -2.61 -11.75
CA ALA A 61 13.45 -3.75 -12.46
C ALA A 61 12.37 -4.72 -12.93
N GLY A 62 11.30 -4.83 -12.14
CA GLY A 62 10.15 -5.66 -12.43
C GLY A 62 9.11 -5.01 -13.31
N CYS A 63 9.30 -3.76 -13.78
CA CYS A 63 8.31 -2.93 -14.48
C CYS A 63 7.42 -3.74 -15.42
N PRO A 64 6.27 -4.24 -14.94
CA PRO A 64 5.41 -5.06 -15.76
C PRO A 64 4.65 -4.13 -16.70
N ASP A 65 4.31 -4.61 -17.90
CA ASP A 65 3.17 -4.08 -18.62
C ASP A 65 1.98 -5.04 -18.46
N PRO A 66 0.95 -4.71 -17.66
CA PRO A 66 0.76 -3.46 -16.94
C PRO A 66 1.38 -3.44 -15.54
N ALA A 67 1.99 -2.30 -15.17
CA ALA A 67 2.54 -2.09 -13.84
C ALA A 67 1.46 -2.21 -12.77
N ARG A 68 1.66 -3.17 -11.86
CA ARG A 68 0.79 -3.41 -10.71
C ARG A 68 1.56 -3.01 -9.45
N PRO A 69 1.49 -1.72 -9.05
CA PRO A 69 2.15 -1.28 -7.82
C PRO A 69 1.57 -2.01 -6.61
N LEU A 70 2.44 -2.34 -5.65
CA LEU A 70 2.03 -2.99 -4.41
C LEU A 70 1.67 -1.92 -3.38
N VAL A 71 0.47 -1.98 -2.81
CA VAL A 71 0.02 -0.95 -1.87
C VAL A 71 0.69 -1.16 -0.51
N LEU A 72 1.46 -0.17 -0.08
CA LEU A 72 2.11 -0.13 1.22
C LEU A 72 1.12 0.31 2.30
N ALA A 73 0.37 1.40 2.03
CA ALA A 73 -0.69 1.88 2.89
C ALA A 73 -1.70 2.76 2.15
N GLY A 74 -2.89 2.85 2.73
CA GLY A 74 -3.91 3.83 2.39
C GLY A 74 -4.32 4.65 3.60
N MET A 75 -4.52 5.95 3.39
CA MET A 75 -5.03 6.92 4.36
C MET A 75 -6.25 7.64 3.79
N GLY A 76 -6.95 8.34 4.66
CA GLY A 76 -8.20 9.01 4.35
C GLY A 76 -9.42 8.12 4.58
N ARG A 77 -10.59 8.66 4.26
CA ARG A 77 -11.89 8.12 4.68
C ARG A 77 -12.21 6.73 4.12
N GLN A 78 -11.69 6.37 2.95
CA GLN A 78 -12.06 5.12 2.25
C GLN A 78 -10.93 4.08 2.16
N LEU A 79 -9.67 4.48 2.33
CA LEU A 79 -8.51 3.60 2.13
C LEU A 79 -7.89 3.05 3.42
N SER A 80 -8.52 3.28 4.57
CA SER A 80 -8.00 2.90 5.89
C SER A 80 -8.05 1.37 6.16
N ALA A 81 -8.62 0.57 5.26
CA ALA A 81 -8.97 -0.84 5.45
C ALA A 81 -7.78 -1.84 5.46
N MET A 82 -6.54 -1.39 5.24
CA MET A 82 -5.36 -2.26 5.19
C MET A 82 -4.81 -2.67 6.56
N GLY A 83 -5.49 -2.31 7.65
CA GLY A 83 -5.04 -2.60 9.01
C GLY A 83 -3.79 -1.81 9.44
N ARG A 84 -3.29 -2.14 10.63
CA ARG A 84 -2.07 -1.57 11.19
C ARG A 84 -1.06 -2.68 11.37
N GLU A 85 0.19 -2.40 11.04
CA GLU A 85 1.30 -3.22 11.50
C GLU A 85 1.52 -2.92 12.98
N ARG A 86 1.57 -3.97 13.81
CA ARG A 86 1.63 -3.85 15.27
C ARG A 86 3.07 -4.01 15.75
N GLY A 87 3.40 -3.38 16.88
CA GLY A 87 4.69 -3.56 17.55
C GLY A 87 5.90 -2.98 16.81
N LEU A 88 5.69 -1.98 15.94
CA LEU A 88 6.81 -1.26 15.32
C LEU A 88 7.42 -0.21 16.25
N ASP A 89 6.64 0.28 17.23
CA ASP A 89 7.04 1.16 18.33
C ASP A 89 8.04 2.25 17.89
N MET A 90 7.72 2.91 16.77
CA MET A 90 8.63 3.89 16.19
C MET A 90 8.80 5.09 17.11
N ALA A 91 10.04 5.57 17.21
CA ALA A 91 10.41 6.65 18.10
C ALA A 91 9.68 7.96 17.76
N GLY A 92 9.43 8.77 18.79
CA GLY A 92 8.71 10.03 18.66
C GLY A 92 7.25 9.85 18.22
N ARG A 93 6.50 10.97 18.28
CA ARG A 93 5.10 11.01 17.84
C ARG A 93 5.01 11.66 16.46
N SER A 94 4.06 11.20 15.66
CA SER A 94 3.74 11.90 14.41
C SER A 94 3.15 13.29 14.72
N PRO A 95 3.47 14.32 13.93
CA PRO A 95 2.78 15.60 14.02
C PRO A 95 1.33 15.55 13.54
N GLU A 96 0.95 14.50 12.80
CA GLU A 96 -0.39 14.33 12.24
C GLU A 96 -1.22 13.31 13.06
N PRO A 97 -2.56 13.42 13.06
CA PRO A 97 -3.43 12.49 13.77
C PRO A 97 -3.34 11.07 13.21
N ALA A 98 -3.84 10.10 13.99
CA ALA A 98 -3.83 8.68 13.63
C ALA A 98 -4.55 8.37 12.30
N ALA A 99 -5.49 9.21 11.85
CA ALA A 99 -6.18 9.02 10.56
C ALA A 99 -5.26 9.24 9.34
N ARG A 100 -4.20 10.05 9.51
CA ARG A 100 -3.29 10.49 8.45
C ARG A 100 -1.92 9.84 8.51
N THR A 101 -1.77 8.84 9.38
CA THR A 101 -0.49 8.22 9.69
C THR A 101 -0.59 6.70 9.68
N ARG A 102 0.41 6.02 9.11
CA ARG A 102 0.49 4.55 9.12
C ARG A 102 1.93 4.13 9.27
N GLU A 103 2.19 3.19 10.18
CA GLU A 103 3.50 2.56 10.31
C GLU A 103 3.50 1.24 9.55
N ARG A 104 4.61 0.97 8.84
CA ARG A 104 4.81 -0.20 7.99
C ARG A 104 6.26 -0.66 8.02
N LEU A 105 6.49 -1.92 7.69
CA LEU A 105 7.80 -2.43 7.30
C LEU A 105 8.07 -2.22 5.81
N VAL A 106 9.34 -1.94 5.51
CA VAL A 106 9.89 -1.99 4.16
C VAL A 106 11.17 -2.80 4.18
N GLU A 107 11.50 -3.41 3.05
CA GLU A 107 12.78 -4.10 2.91
C GLU A 107 13.95 -3.11 3.00
N ALA A 108 15.04 -3.55 3.62
CA ALA A 108 16.26 -2.79 3.80
C ALA A 108 17.41 -3.34 2.92
N GLY A 109 18.43 -2.51 2.72
CA GLY A 109 19.65 -2.88 1.99
C GLY A 109 19.56 -2.71 0.48
N ARG A 110 18.37 -2.44 -0.08
CA ARG A 110 18.19 -2.09 -1.50
C ARG A 110 17.36 -0.83 -1.68
N ARG A 111 17.52 -0.17 -2.82
CA ARG A 111 16.73 1.03 -3.15
C ARG A 111 15.27 0.64 -3.35
N ILE A 112 14.38 1.27 -2.59
CA ILE A 112 12.93 1.13 -2.75
C ILE A 112 12.35 2.42 -3.34
N TYR A 113 11.27 2.30 -4.12
CA TYR A 113 10.60 3.42 -4.78
C TYR A 113 9.18 3.52 -4.25
N VAL A 114 8.89 4.62 -3.58
CA VAL A 114 7.58 4.89 -2.97
C VAL A 114 6.89 5.96 -3.81
N ALA A 115 5.81 5.57 -4.48
CA ALA A 115 4.90 6.50 -5.14
C ALA A 115 3.74 6.83 -4.19
N VAL A 116 3.43 8.11 -4.08
CA VAL A 116 2.30 8.61 -3.29
C VAL A 116 1.33 9.29 -4.22
N THR A 117 0.05 8.93 -4.16
CA THR A 117 -1.02 9.58 -4.93
C THR A 117 -2.16 9.99 -4.01
N SER A 118 -2.65 11.22 -4.15
CA SER A 118 -3.81 11.74 -3.42
C SER A 118 -4.81 12.33 -4.40
N ALA A 119 -6.10 12.09 -4.18
CA ALA A 119 -7.16 12.84 -4.85
C ALA A 119 -7.29 14.25 -4.25
N ALA A 120 -7.77 15.21 -5.04
CA ALA A 120 -8.21 16.51 -4.56
C ALA A 120 -9.53 16.38 -3.80
N ALA A 121 -9.82 17.39 -2.97
CA ALA A 121 -11.11 17.49 -2.31
C ALA A 121 -12.22 17.83 -3.34
N PRO A 122 -13.48 17.43 -3.09
CA PRO A 122 -14.62 17.91 -3.87
C PRO A 122 -14.65 19.45 -3.96
N PRO A 123 -15.06 20.05 -5.09
CA PRO A 123 -15.75 19.46 -6.24
C PRO A 123 -14.83 18.99 -7.38
N LEU A 124 -13.52 18.93 -7.19
CA LEU A 124 -12.54 18.59 -8.24
C LEU A 124 -11.89 17.19 -8.05
N PRO A 125 -12.65 16.10 -7.78
CA PRO A 125 -12.06 14.80 -7.43
C PRO A 125 -11.21 14.17 -8.56
N GLU A 126 -11.31 14.70 -9.78
CA GLU A 126 -10.55 14.25 -10.94
C GLU A 126 -9.09 14.72 -10.88
N MET A 127 -8.81 15.81 -10.14
CA MET A 127 -7.46 16.28 -9.91
C MET A 127 -6.75 15.36 -8.93
N ARG A 128 -5.57 14.86 -9.33
CA ARG A 128 -4.72 14.00 -8.51
C ARG A 128 -3.35 14.63 -8.42
N CYS A 129 -2.80 14.67 -7.21
CA CYS A 129 -1.39 15.00 -7.04
C CYS A 129 -0.61 13.74 -6.70
N ALA A 130 0.54 13.58 -7.34
CA ALA A 130 1.41 12.46 -7.08
C ALA A 130 2.88 12.89 -6.97
N ALA A 131 3.57 12.33 -5.98
CA ALA A 131 4.98 12.55 -5.73
C ALA A 131 5.67 11.20 -5.48
N GLY A 132 6.88 11.06 -6.02
CA GLY A 132 7.70 9.85 -5.87
C GLY A 132 8.98 10.15 -5.10
N VAL A 133 9.34 9.26 -4.18
CA VAL A 133 10.63 9.27 -3.50
C VAL A 133 11.24 7.87 -3.47
N SER A 134 12.55 7.77 -3.62
CA SER A 134 13.30 6.53 -3.47
C SER A 134 14.48 6.73 -2.53
N PHE A 135 14.88 5.67 -1.83
CA PHE A 135 16.03 5.67 -0.91
C PHE A 135 16.47 4.23 -0.62
N VAL A 136 17.62 4.07 0.04
CA VAL A 136 18.12 2.77 0.49
C VAL A 136 17.93 2.68 2.01
N PRO A 137 16.90 1.95 2.50
CA PRO A 137 16.67 1.83 3.94
C PRO A 137 17.77 0.99 4.59
N VAL A 138 18.24 1.41 5.75
CA VAL A 138 19.18 0.65 6.59
C VAL A 138 18.40 -0.31 7.48
N ALA A 139 18.87 -1.55 7.60
CA ALA A 139 18.20 -2.55 8.43
C ALA A 139 18.09 -2.09 9.89
N GLY A 140 16.90 -2.26 10.48
CA GLY A 140 16.58 -1.81 11.85
C GLY A 140 16.42 -0.30 12.02
N ALA A 141 16.69 0.51 10.99
CA ALA A 141 16.47 1.95 11.07
C ALA A 141 14.97 2.31 10.94
N GLN A 142 14.66 3.54 11.35
CA GLN A 142 13.31 4.09 11.36
C GLN A 142 13.26 5.34 10.49
N TYR A 143 12.21 5.47 9.67
CA TYR A 143 12.06 6.55 8.71
C TYR A 143 10.65 7.14 8.73
N GLU A 144 10.51 8.42 8.40
CA GLU A 144 9.23 9.07 8.18
C GLU A 144 9.15 9.50 6.72
N ILE A 145 8.13 9.02 6.02
CA ILE A 145 7.82 9.44 4.64
C ILE A 145 6.66 10.42 4.74
N ARG A 146 6.97 11.71 4.55
CA ARG A 146 5.99 12.80 4.61
C ARG A 146 5.54 13.17 3.21
N TYR A 147 4.24 13.06 2.97
CA TYR A 147 3.56 13.61 1.82
C TYR A 147 2.83 14.90 2.23
N GLN A 148 3.03 15.95 1.44
CA GLN A 148 2.38 17.25 1.63
C GLN A 148 1.78 17.69 0.30
N ARG A 149 0.60 18.31 0.35
CA ARG A 149 -0.05 18.91 -0.81
C ARG A 149 -0.81 20.17 -0.44
N ASP A 150 -1.06 21.02 -1.42
CA ASP A 150 -2.05 22.09 -1.34
C ASP A 150 -3.49 21.53 -1.37
N GLU A 151 -4.48 22.34 -1.02
CA GLU A 151 -5.89 21.93 -0.92
C GLU A 151 -6.46 21.46 -2.26
N THR A 152 -6.07 22.11 -3.35
CA THR A 152 -6.46 21.84 -4.74
C THR A 152 -5.77 20.63 -5.36
N ALA A 153 -4.77 20.06 -4.70
CA ALA A 153 -3.89 19.02 -5.23
C ALA A 153 -3.19 19.44 -6.55
N SER A 154 -2.93 20.74 -6.72
CA SER A 154 -2.12 21.25 -7.83
C SER A 154 -0.62 21.12 -7.58
N GLN A 155 -0.21 21.14 -6.31
CA GLN A 155 1.18 20.99 -5.89
C GLN A 155 1.28 19.99 -4.75
N CYS A 156 2.26 19.09 -4.84
CA CYS A 156 2.59 18.18 -3.77
C CYS A 156 4.06 17.80 -3.78
N SER A 157 4.52 17.32 -2.64
CA SER A 157 5.86 16.81 -2.45
C SER A 157 5.84 15.59 -1.54
N ALA A 158 6.84 14.74 -1.69
CA ALA A 158 7.16 13.68 -0.76
C ALA A 158 8.62 13.83 -0.31
N ARG A 159 8.89 13.52 0.95
CA ARG A 159 10.25 13.51 1.52
C ARG A 159 10.40 12.39 2.53
N ILE A 160 11.65 11.99 2.73
CA ILE A 160 12.08 10.90 3.61
C ILE A 160 12.99 11.51 4.66
N LEU A 161 12.63 11.25 5.91
CA LEU A 161 13.37 11.69 7.08
C LEU A 161 13.80 10.45 7.86
N ARG A 162 15.05 10.38 8.27
CA ARG A 162 15.51 9.35 9.21
C ARG A 162 15.14 9.78 10.62
N LEU A 163 14.43 8.91 11.35
CA LEU A 163 14.22 9.09 12.78
C LEU A 163 15.44 8.59 13.53
N GLN A 164 15.93 9.44 14.43
CA GLN A 164 17.00 9.11 15.36
C GLN A 164 16.39 9.14 16.77
N PRO A 165 16.13 7.97 17.38
CA PRO A 165 15.54 7.89 18.69
C PRO A 165 16.34 8.68 19.72
N LEU A 166 15.64 9.36 20.61
CA LEU A 166 16.19 10.08 21.75
C LEU A 166 15.87 9.31 23.04
N ALA A 167 16.67 9.51 24.08
CA ALA A 167 16.52 8.79 25.36
C ALA A 167 15.18 9.10 26.08
N ASP A 168 14.56 10.24 25.77
CA ASP A 168 13.27 10.68 26.29
C ASP A 168 12.06 10.07 25.54
N GLY A 169 12.30 9.15 24.60
CA GLY A 169 11.27 8.56 23.74
C GLY A 169 10.87 9.44 22.54
N GLY A 170 11.50 10.62 22.40
CA GLY A 170 11.40 11.47 21.22
C GLY A 170 12.19 10.92 20.03
N ALA A 171 12.18 11.68 18.93
CA ALA A 171 13.01 11.41 17.78
C ALA A 171 13.50 12.71 17.16
N ARG A 172 14.80 12.77 16.85
CA ARG A 172 15.36 13.79 15.97
C ARG A 172 15.16 13.36 14.53
N LEU A 173 14.69 14.28 13.69
CA LEU A 173 14.53 14.05 12.26
C LEU A 173 15.76 14.54 11.51
N ALA A 174 16.36 13.68 10.71
CA ALA A 174 17.45 14.02 9.81
C ALA A 174 17.03 13.77 8.36
N ALA A 175 17.58 14.53 7.41
CA ALA A 175 17.39 14.24 6.00
C ALA A 175 17.97 12.86 5.65
N GLU A 176 17.28 12.10 4.80
CA GLU A 176 17.81 10.83 4.27
C GLU A 176 18.73 11.12 3.07
N PRO A 177 20.06 10.93 3.21
CA PRO A 177 21.02 11.35 2.18
C PRO A 177 20.89 10.56 0.86
N THR A 178 20.33 9.35 0.89
CA THR A 178 20.14 8.54 -0.33
C THR A 178 18.82 8.86 -1.06
N GLN A 179 18.04 9.82 -0.55
CA GLN A 179 16.77 10.20 -1.12
C GLN A 179 16.93 10.74 -2.55
N GLN A 180 16.12 10.22 -3.46
CA GLN A 180 15.94 10.76 -4.81
C GLN A 180 14.45 10.97 -5.07
N GLY A 181 14.10 12.09 -5.70
CA GLY A 181 12.72 12.37 -6.11
C GLY A 181 12.44 11.87 -7.51
N PHE A 182 11.19 11.47 -7.78
CA PHE A 182 10.72 11.16 -9.13
C PHE A 182 9.25 11.56 -9.33
N ARG A 183 8.81 11.63 -10.58
CA ARG A 183 7.42 11.96 -10.93
C ARG A 183 6.55 10.70 -10.83
N ALA A 184 5.59 10.70 -9.91
CA ALA A 184 4.66 9.58 -9.71
C ALA A 184 3.29 9.76 -10.42
N LEU A 185 3.12 10.83 -11.22
CA LEU A 185 1.85 11.20 -11.87
C LEU A 185 1.43 10.25 -13.00
N ARG A 186 2.35 9.55 -13.64
CA ARG A 186 2.04 8.52 -14.64
C ARG A 186 2.77 7.23 -14.31
N LYS A 187 2.05 6.13 -14.48
CA LYS A 187 2.56 4.75 -14.44
C LYS A 187 3.87 4.61 -15.23
N ASP A 188 3.95 5.26 -16.39
CA ASP A 188 5.10 5.21 -17.30
C ASP A 188 6.32 5.96 -16.74
N TYR A 189 6.13 7.01 -15.94
CA TYR A 189 7.23 7.77 -15.36
C TYR A 189 7.96 7.03 -14.23
N VAL A 190 7.35 5.99 -13.65
CA VAL A 190 8.02 5.13 -12.68
C VAL A 190 8.90 4.08 -13.36
N CYS A 191 8.63 3.78 -14.63
CA CYS A 191 9.40 2.84 -15.45
C CYS A 191 10.45 3.50 -16.36
N GLN A 192 10.50 4.83 -16.41
CA GLN A 192 11.47 5.60 -17.21
C GLN A 192 12.63 6.18 -16.39
N THR A 193 12.68 5.92 -15.07
CA THR A 193 13.68 6.51 -14.14
C THR A 193 14.95 5.68 -13.96
N LEU A 194 15.35 4.91 -14.97
CA LEU A 194 16.65 4.23 -15.03
C LEU A 194 17.43 4.71 -16.25
#